data_AF-A0A935T2E9-F1
#
_entry.id   AF-A0A935T2E9-F1
#
_cell.length_a   1.000
_cell.length_b   1.000
_cell.length_c   1.000
_cell.angle_alpha   90.00
_cell.angle_beta   90.00
_cell.angle_gamma   90.00
#
_symmetry.space_group_name_H-M   'P 1'
#
loop_
_entity.id
_entity.type
_entity.pdbx_description
1 polymer ?
#
loop_
_entity_poly.entity_id
_entity_poly.type
_entity_poly.pdbx_seq_one_letter_code
_entity_poly.pdbx_strand_id
1 'polypeptide(L)'
;MAEVELVDCQKMEEIRARVDRIVRDPKTAAALKPWYRQFCKRPCFHDDYLETFNRENVELVDTDGRGVESITKSGAVVAGREHPLDCLVFATGFEVGTDYASRAACEIVGRGGRSLTERWSNGVRTQHGLFTREFPNCILMGGLQSGLTPNFTELFLEQSAHVAYVLATAVRRGFSRVEPTEQGEAAWVDLIQQPNPAGVEFANACTPGYYNNEGRPTEGPGWFGGTYGGGPQAYFAILRDWREQGGLEGLELR
;
A
#
# COMPACT_ATOMS: atom_id res chain seq x y z
N MET A 1 14.81 -19.51 -4.57
CA MET A 1 15.24 -18.13 -4.90
C MET A 1 15.61 -18.02 -6.38
N ALA A 2 16.56 -18.81 -6.88
CA ALA A 2 16.96 -18.78 -8.30
C ALA A 2 15.80 -18.93 -9.31
N GLU A 3 14.83 -19.81 -9.04
CA GLU A 3 13.67 -20.00 -9.94
C GLU A 3 12.76 -18.76 -10.01
N VAL A 4 12.49 -18.11 -8.86
CA VAL A 4 11.67 -16.88 -8.82
C VAL A 4 12.36 -15.73 -9.54
N GLU A 5 13.68 -15.62 -9.39
CA GLU A 5 14.48 -14.62 -10.10
C GLU A 5 14.53 -14.87 -11.61
N LEU A 6 14.60 -16.14 -12.04
CA LEU A 6 14.52 -16.50 -13.45
C LEU A 6 13.17 -16.12 -14.07
N VAL A 7 12.07 -16.41 -13.37
CA VAL A 7 10.72 -16.03 -13.84
C VAL A 7 10.56 -14.52 -13.90
N ASP A 8 11.01 -13.79 -12.87
CA ASP A 8 11.02 -12.33 -12.85
C ASP A 8 11.84 -11.74 -14.00
N CYS A 9 13.05 -12.28 -14.22
CA CYS A 9 13.92 -11.88 -15.32
C CYS A 9 13.26 -12.10 -16.68
N GLN A 10 12.73 -13.29 -16.94
CA GLN A 10 11.99 -13.60 -18.17
C GLN A 10 10.85 -12.59 -18.39
N LYS A 11 10.08 -12.30 -17.34
CA LYS A 11 8.95 -11.37 -17.45
C LYS A 11 9.39 -9.94 -17.71
N MET A 12 10.44 -9.48 -17.04
CA MET A 12 10.96 -8.13 -17.24
C MET A 12 11.61 -7.95 -18.62
N GLU A 13 12.27 -8.99 -19.16
CA GLU A 13 12.78 -8.98 -20.53
C GLU A 13 11.65 -8.93 -21.57
N GLU A 14 10.53 -9.64 -21.37
CA GLU A 14 9.34 -9.49 -22.23
C GLU A 14 8.83 -8.05 -22.25
N ILE A 15 8.79 -7.38 -21.08
CA ILE A 15 8.35 -5.99 -20.96
C ILE A 15 9.31 -5.05 -21.69
N ARG A 16 10.63 -5.23 -21.53
CA ARG A 16 11.66 -4.43 -22.21
C ARG A 16 11.62 -4.63 -23.73
N ALA A 17 11.48 -5.87 -24.18
CA ALA A 17 11.32 -6.19 -25.60
C ALA A 17 10.06 -5.56 -26.21
N ARG A 18 8.97 -5.44 -25.44
CA ARG A 18 7.77 -4.70 -25.89
C ARG A 18 8.07 -3.22 -26.13
N VAL A 19 8.89 -2.58 -25.29
CA VAL A 19 9.32 -1.18 -25.48
C VAL A 19 10.11 -1.05 -26.78
N ASP A 20 11.14 -1.89 -26.96
CA ASP A 20 12.00 -1.86 -28.16
C ASP A 20 11.23 -2.12 -29.46
N ARG A 21 10.14 -2.88 -29.40
CA ARG A 21 9.27 -3.15 -30.56
C ARG A 21 8.37 -1.98 -30.94
N ILE A 22 7.91 -1.20 -29.96
CA ILE A 22 6.89 -0.16 -30.16
C ILE A 22 7.52 1.21 -30.38
N VAL A 23 8.51 1.58 -29.58
CA VAL A 23 9.11 2.92 -29.58
C VAL A 23 10.20 3.01 -30.64
N ARG A 24 10.01 3.88 -31.64
CA ARG A 24 10.85 3.94 -32.85
C ARG A 24 12.21 4.59 -32.60
N ASP A 25 12.28 5.61 -31.74
CA ASP A 25 13.55 6.24 -31.38
C ASP A 25 14.29 5.37 -30.33
N PRO A 26 15.49 4.83 -30.65
CA PRO A 26 16.22 3.96 -29.73
C PRO A 26 16.63 4.65 -28.43
N LYS A 27 16.83 5.99 -28.43
CA LYS A 27 17.18 6.72 -27.19
C LYS A 27 15.99 6.79 -26.25
N THR A 28 14.83 7.18 -26.75
CA THR A 28 13.57 7.19 -26.00
C THR A 28 13.19 5.78 -25.52
N ALA A 29 13.34 4.76 -26.38
CA ALA A 29 13.11 3.37 -26.00
C ALA A 29 14.02 2.91 -24.85
N ALA A 30 15.31 3.27 -24.89
CA ALA A 30 16.26 2.95 -23.82
C ALA A 30 15.85 3.57 -22.47
N ALA A 31 15.41 4.83 -22.47
CA ALA A 31 14.97 5.54 -21.28
C ALA A 31 13.64 5.02 -20.69
N LEU A 32 12.75 4.47 -21.53
CA LEU A 32 11.47 3.89 -21.08
C LEU A 32 11.59 2.48 -20.51
N LYS A 33 12.74 1.81 -20.65
CA LYS A 33 12.92 0.43 -20.16
C LYS A 33 13.09 0.40 -18.63
N PRO A 34 12.22 -0.30 -17.89
CA PRO A 34 12.36 -0.42 -16.44
C PRO A 34 13.45 -1.42 -16.04
N TRP A 35 14.38 -1.00 -15.18
CA TRP A 35 15.49 -1.81 -14.67
C TRP A 35 15.35 -2.11 -13.17
N TYR A 36 14.24 -2.75 -12.82
CA TYR A 36 13.92 -3.23 -11.47
C TYR A 36 13.12 -4.54 -11.55
N ARG A 37 12.94 -5.25 -10.42
CA ARG A 37 12.13 -6.49 -10.37
C ARG A 37 10.65 -6.19 -10.51
N GLN A 38 9.87 -7.06 -11.14
CA GLN A 38 8.48 -6.79 -11.57
C GLN A 38 7.59 -6.17 -10.50
N PHE A 39 7.70 -6.64 -9.24
CA PHE A 39 6.88 -6.19 -8.13
C PHE A 39 7.57 -5.19 -7.19
N CYS A 40 8.68 -4.58 -7.60
CA CYS A 40 9.23 -3.40 -6.92
C CYS A 40 8.31 -2.18 -7.04
N LYS A 41 7.43 -2.18 -8.05
CA LYS A 41 6.43 -1.16 -8.33
C LYS A 41 5.11 -1.83 -8.69
N ARG A 42 4.01 -1.08 -8.64
CA ARG A 42 2.72 -1.54 -9.15
C ARG A 42 2.82 -1.71 -10.68
N PRO A 43 2.49 -2.89 -11.25
CA PRO A 43 2.44 -3.05 -12.70
C PRO A 43 1.39 -2.11 -13.33
N CYS A 44 1.76 -1.47 -14.43
CA CYS A 44 0.89 -0.60 -15.21
C CYS A 44 0.53 -1.28 -16.54
N PHE A 45 -0.71 -1.07 -16.99
CA PHE A 45 -1.23 -1.63 -18.23
C PHE A 45 -1.82 -0.48 -19.05
N HIS A 46 -1.34 -0.30 -20.27
CA HIS A 46 -1.84 0.70 -21.18
C HIS A 46 -1.50 0.31 -22.62
N ASP A 47 -2.47 0.44 -23.52
CA ASP A 47 -2.27 0.06 -24.92
C ASP A 47 -1.51 1.13 -25.69
N ASP A 48 -1.87 2.42 -25.50
CA ASP A 48 -1.30 3.53 -26.27
C ASP A 48 -0.15 4.33 -25.61
N TYR A 49 0.26 4.00 -24.37
CA TYR A 49 1.27 4.78 -23.64
C TYR A 49 2.62 4.80 -24.39
N LEU A 50 3.09 3.63 -24.83
CA LEU A 50 4.36 3.53 -25.55
C LEU A 50 4.27 4.15 -26.96
N GLU A 51 3.15 3.98 -27.66
CA GLU A 51 2.92 4.59 -28.98
C GLU A 51 2.89 6.13 -28.93
N THR A 52 2.50 6.70 -27.79
CA THR A 52 2.47 8.15 -27.61
C THR A 52 3.83 8.81 -27.84
N PHE A 53 4.92 8.11 -27.51
CA PHE A 53 6.30 8.60 -27.70
C PHE A 53 6.79 8.56 -29.16
N ASN A 54 6.01 8.01 -30.09
CA ASN A 54 6.31 8.05 -31.53
C ASN A 54 5.79 9.32 -32.21
N ARG A 55 5.08 10.19 -31.49
CA ARG A 55 4.47 11.41 -32.04
C ARG A 55 5.48 12.55 -32.06
N GLU A 56 5.46 13.37 -33.11
CA GLU A 56 6.36 14.52 -33.25
C GLU A 56 6.18 15.59 -32.16
N ASN A 57 5.03 15.60 -31.49
CA ASN A 57 4.67 16.59 -30.46
C ASN A 57 4.88 16.09 -29.02
N VAL A 58 5.64 15.01 -28.82
CA VAL A 58 5.91 14.40 -27.51
C VAL A 58 7.41 14.26 -27.33
N GLU A 59 7.94 14.79 -26.23
CA GLU A 59 9.34 14.64 -25.81
C GLU A 59 9.38 13.91 -24.46
N LEU A 60 10.17 12.83 -24.39
CA LEU A 60 10.53 12.23 -23.11
C LEU A 60 11.77 12.94 -22.56
N VAL A 61 11.62 13.55 -21.39
CA VAL A 61 12.75 14.15 -20.66
C VAL A 61 13.14 13.22 -19.52
N ASP A 62 14.14 12.37 -19.76
CA ASP A 62 14.71 11.52 -18.72
C ASP A 62 15.53 12.36 -17.73
N THR A 63 15.40 12.05 -16.44
CA THR A 63 16.08 12.75 -15.34
C THR A 63 17.23 11.93 -14.77
N ASP A 64 17.54 10.77 -15.36
CA ASP A 64 18.63 9.89 -14.89
C ASP A 64 18.45 9.53 -13.41
N GLY A 65 17.19 9.27 -13.02
CA GLY A 65 16.78 8.94 -11.65
C GLY A 65 16.89 10.09 -10.63
N ARG A 66 17.28 11.31 -11.03
CA ARG A 66 17.48 12.45 -10.13
C ARG A 66 16.23 13.30 -9.91
N GLY A 67 15.22 13.16 -10.77
CA GLY A 67 14.02 13.99 -10.75
C GLY A 67 14.23 15.40 -11.32
N VAL A 68 13.18 16.22 -11.24
CA VAL A 68 13.21 17.63 -11.68
C VAL A 68 13.99 18.47 -10.67
N GLU A 69 14.92 19.30 -11.14
CA GLU A 69 15.80 20.10 -10.27
C GLU A 69 15.08 21.30 -9.66
N SER A 70 14.31 22.02 -10.49
CA SER A 70 13.54 23.19 -10.04
C SER A 70 12.43 23.54 -11.03
N ILE A 71 11.50 24.37 -10.57
CA ILE A 71 10.45 24.98 -11.38
C ILE A 71 10.69 26.49 -11.37
N THR A 72 10.69 27.09 -12.55
CA THR A 72 10.82 28.55 -12.73
C THR A 72 9.47 29.15 -13.11
N LYS A 73 9.44 30.45 -13.40
CA LYS A 73 8.26 31.10 -13.96
C LYS A 73 7.94 30.65 -15.40
N SER A 74 8.92 30.08 -16.11
CA SER A 74 8.82 29.77 -17.53
C SER A 74 8.73 28.27 -17.79
N GLY A 75 9.09 27.41 -16.83
CA GLY A 75 9.05 25.96 -17.03
C GLY A 75 9.75 25.13 -15.96
N ALA A 76 10.17 23.92 -16.32
CA ALA A 76 10.87 22.97 -15.46
C ALA A 76 12.35 22.85 -15.86
N VAL A 77 13.24 22.71 -14.88
CA VAL A 77 14.69 22.55 -15.12
C VAL A 77 15.09 21.10 -14.87
N VAL A 78 15.73 20.50 -15.87
CA VAL A 78 16.28 19.14 -15.80
C VAL A 78 17.69 19.16 -16.39
N ALA A 79 18.67 18.61 -15.67
CA ALA A 79 20.08 18.60 -16.07
C ALA A 79 20.61 19.99 -16.47
N GLY A 80 20.22 21.03 -15.72
CA GLY A 80 20.57 22.42 -16.01
C GLY A 80 19.91 23.04 -17.26
N ARG A 81 19.03 22.32 -17.96
CA ARG A 81 18.27 22.82 -19.11
C ARG A 81 16.85 23.15 -18.71
N GLU A 82 16.39 24.34 -19.09
CA GLU A 82 15.00 24.75 -18.90
C GLU A 82 14.13 24.25 -20.07
N HIS A 83 13.01 23.62 -19.72
CA HIS A 83 11.96 23.17 -20.63
C HIS A 83 10.76 24.12 -20.45
N PRO A 84 10.51 25.04 -21.40
CA PRO A 84 9.40 25.99 -21.30
C PRO A 84 8.03 25.29 -21.34
N LEU A 85 7.12 25.71 -20.46
CA LEU A 85 5.79 25.09 -20.32
C LEU A 85 4.73 26.17 -20.09
N ASP A 86 3.60 26.07 -20.80
CA ASP A 86 2.40 26.86 -20.50
C ASP A 86 1.55 26.22 -19.39
N CYS A 87 1.68 24.91 -19.21
CA CYS A 87 0.94 24.12 -18.22
C CYS A 87 1.82 23.02 -17.64
N LEU A 88 1.81 22.88 -16.31
CA LEU A 88 2.48 21.81 -15.60
C LEU A 88 1.45 20.92 -14.89
N VAL A 89 1.44 19.63 -15.22
CA VAL A 89 0.55 18.63 -14.63
C VAL A 89 1.32 17.79 -13.62
N PHE A 90 0.85 17.77 -12.37
CA PHE A 90 1.44 16.95 -11.30
C PHE A 90 0.81 15.55 -11.28
N ALA A 91 1.50 14.60 -11.92
CA ALA A 91 1.20 13.16 -11.83
C ALA A 91 2.13 12.45 -10.83
N THR A 92 2.43 13.11 -9.69
CA THR A 92 3.48 12.72 -8.73
C THR A 92 3.02 11.80 -7.61
N GLY A 93 1.80 11.24 -7.71
CA GLY A 93 1.27 10.28 -6.75
C GLY A 93 0.59 10.92 -5.54
N PHE A 94 0.65 10.22 -4.41
CA PHE A 94 -0.08 10.53 -3.17
C PHE A 94 0.84 10.35 -1.97
N GLU A 95 0.45 10.93 -0.83
CA GLU A 95 1.06 10.61 0.45
C GLU A 95 0.74 9.16 0.85
N VAL A 96 1.79 8.40 1.19
CA VAL A 96 1.67 7.00 1.60
C VAL A 96 2.45 6.82 2.90
N GLY A 97 1.87 6.09 3.84
CA GLY A 97 2.51 5.87 5.14
C GLY A 97 2.47 7.08 6.07
N THR A 98 1.60 8.06 5.82
CA THR A 98 1.32 9.14 6.77
C THR A 98 0.40 8.64 7.90
N ASP A 99 0.34 9.41 8.99
CA ASP A 99 -0.54 9.11 10.11
C ASP A 99 -2.02 8.99 9.66
N TYR A 100 -2.83 8.31 10.46
CA TYR A 100 -4.22 8.06 10.10
C TYR A 100 -5.03 9.37 10.06
N ALA A 101 -4.79 10.30 10.98
CA ALA A 101 -5.56 11.54 11.11
C ALA A 101 -5.38 12.46 9.89
N SER A 102 -4.16 12.56 9.37
CA SER A 102 -3.81 13.28 8.14
C SER A 102 -4.58 12.71 6.95
N ARG A 103 -4.58 11.37 6.80
CA ARG A 103 -5.31 10.69 5.72
C ARG A 103 -6.84 10.80 5.84
N ALA A 104 -7.35 10.79 7.07
CA ALA A 104 -8.78 10.94 7.36
C ALA A 104 -9.23 12.40 7.34
N ALA A 105 -8.30 13.35 7.30
CA ALA A 105 -8.54 14.79 7.49
C ALA A 105 -9.30 15.13 8.79
N CYS A 106 -9.23 14.25 9.79
CA CYS A 106 -9.83 14.43 11.10
C CYS A 106 -9.12 13.60 12.15
N GLU A 107 -9.18 14.03 13.41
CA GLU A 107 -8.72 13.22 14.54
C GLU A 107 -9.87 12.39 15.09
N ILE A 108 -9.58 11.13 15.41
CA ILE A 108 -10.53 10.24 16.08
C ILE A 108 -10.20 10.26 17.57
N VAL A 109 -11.18 10.64 18.38
CA VAL A 109 -11.02 10.71 19.85
C VAL A 109 -11.85 9.60 20.49
N GLY A 110 -11.17 8.75 21.24
CA GLY A 110 -11.74 7.61 21.93
C GLY A 110 -12.13 7.93 23.37
N ARG A 111 -12.27 6.86 24.16
CA ARG A 111 -12.58 6.93 25.59
C ARG A 111 -11.48 7.67 26.36
N GLY A 112 -11.90 8.51 27.30
CA GLY A 112 -10.97 9.29 28.13
C GLY A 112 -10.31 10.47 27.39
N GLY A 113 -10.79 10.83 26.20
CA GLY A 113 -10.26 11.96 25.43
C GLY A 113 -8.95 11.67 24.69
N ARG A 114 -8.49 10.41 24.69
CA ARG A 114 -7.28 10.00 23.99
C ARG A 114 -7.51 9.95 22.48
N SER A 115 -6.61 10.55 21.72
CA SER A 115 -6.65 10.50 20.26
C SER A 115 -6.10 9.19 19.70
N LEU A 116 -6.52 8.83 18.48
CA LEU A 116 -6.01 7.65 17.78
C LEU A 116 -4.52 7.82 17.45
N THR A 117 -4.12 9.03 17.07
CA THR A 117 -2.71 9.40 16.85
C THR A 117 -1.86 9.14 18.10
N GLU A 118 -2.29 9.58 19.28
CA GLU A 118 -1.59 9.28 20.55
C GLU A 118 -1.57 7.79 20.86
N ARG A 119 -2.68 7.07 20.61
CA ARG A 119 -2.80 5.62 20.84
C ARG A 119 -1.83 4.82 19.99
N TRP A 120 -1.60 5.23 18.75
CA TRP A 120 -0.76 4.54 17.76
C TRP A 120 0.66 5.12 17.62
N SER A 121 1.05 6.07 18.49
CA SER A 121 2.40 6.66 18.54
C SER A 121 3.54 5.62 18.62
N ASN A 122 3.29 4.47 19.25
CA ASN A 122 4.24 3.34 19.37
C ASN A 122 3.87 2.16 18.46
N GLY A 123 3.18 2.43 17.34
CA GLY A 123 2.75 1.43 16.37
C GLY A 123 1.25 1.17 16.39
N VAL A 124 0.74 0.80 15.21
CA VAL A 124 -0.66 0.46 14.98
C VAL A 124 -1.03 -0.81 15.75
N ARG A 125 -2.19 -0.79 16.38
CA ARG A 125 -2.73 -1.92 17.15
C ARG A 125 -4.22 -2.03 16.88
N THR A 126 -4.63 -3.21 16.43
CA THR A 126 -6.01 -3.50 16.06
C THR A 126 -6.34 -4.95 16.37
N GLN A 127 -7.62 -5.28 16.39
CA GLN A 127 -8.12 -6.63 16.14
C GLN A 127 -8.43 -6.75 14.65
N HIS A 128 -7.83 -7.74 13.98
CA HIS A 128 -8.12 -8.11 12.58
C HIS A 128 -7.92 -7.00 11.54
N GLY A 129 -7.21 -5.92 11.88
CA GLY A 129 -7.05 -4.74 11.04
C GLY A 129 -8.22 -3.77 11.07
N LEU A 130 -9.25 -4.01 11.91
CA LEU A 130 -10.56 -3.36 11.79
C LEU A 130 -10.99 -2.58 13.02
N PHE A 131 -10.70 -3.10 14.21
CA PHE A 131 -11.16 -2.51 15.46
C PHE A 131 -9.98 -2.13 16.32
N THR A 132 -10.04 -1.02 17.05
CA THR A 132 -8.98 -0.63 17.99
C THR A 132 -9.54 -0.36 19.37
N ARG A 133 -8.87 -0.88 20.38
CA ARG A 133 -9.20 -0.70 21.79
C ARG A 133 -9.05 0.77 22.16
N GLU A 134 -9.95 1.21 23.03
CA GLU A 134 -10.25 2.56 23.49
C GLU A 134 -11.16 3.36 22.54
N PHE A 135 -11.56 2.78 21.40
CA PHE A 135 -12.42 3.38 20.40
C PHE A 135 -13.64 2.50 20.12
N PRO A 136 -14.56 2.35 21.09
CA PRO A 136 -15.72 1.47 20.95
C PRO A 136 -16.58 1.88 19.75
N ASN A 137 -17.10 0.89 19.02
CA ASN A 137 -17.90 1.06 17.80
C ASN A 137 -17.20 1.84 16.67
N CYS A 138 -15.90 2.11 16.77
CA CYS A 138 -15.09 2.65 15.68
C CYS A 138 -14.56 1.49 14.82
N ILE A 139 -14.78 1.58 13.51
CA ILE A 139 -14.39 0.57 12.54
C ILE A 139 -13.50 1.23 11.50
N LEU A 140 -12.29 0.73 11.35
CA LEU A 140 -11.24 1.26 10.48
C LEU A 140 -11.01 0.27 9.34
N MET A 141 -11.62 0.50 8.18
CA MET A 141 -11.42 -0.36 7.01
C MET A 141 -10.21 0.08 6.17
N GLY A 142 -9.55 -0.87 5.53
CA GLY A 142 -8.40 -0.61 4.66
C GLY A 142 -7.22 -1.56 4.88
N GLY A 143 -6.04 -1.11 4.46
CA GLY A 143 -4.82 -1.93 4.39
C GLY A 143 -4.10 -2.17 5.72
N LEU A 144 -4.39 -1.39 6.78
CA LEU A 144 -3.69 -1.46 8.06
C LEU A 144 -3.90 -2.82 8.74
N GLN A 145 -2.82 -3.51 9.11
CA GLN A 145 -2.88 -4.82 9.77
C GLN A 145 -3.81 -5.81 9.10
N SER A 146 -3.84 -5.78 7.76
CA SER A 146 -4.66 -6.62 6.90
C SER A 146 -3.80 -7.38 5.88
N GLY A 147 -4.42 -8.29 5.13
CA GLY A 147 -3.77 -8.92 3.97
C GLY A 147 -3.84 -8.01 2.74
N LEU A 148 -2.69 -7.54 2.27
CA LEU A 148 -2.63 -6.63 1.13
C LEU A 148 -2.90 -7.36 -0.19
N THR A 149 -3.81 -6.83 -0.99
CA THR A 149 -4.14 -7.31 -2.34
C THR A 149 -4.14 -6.14 -3.33
N PRO A 150 -3.76 -6.36 -4.60
CA PRO A 150 -3.96 -5.35 -5.64
C PRO A 150 -5.46 -5.08 -5.90
N ASN A 151 -6.35 -6.00 -5.54
CA ASN A 151 -7.80 -5.87 -5.67
C ASN A 151 -8.43 -5.38 -4.36
N PHE A 152 -8.44 -4.06 -4.15
CA PHE A 152 -9.02 -3.46 -2.94
C PHE A 152 -10.52 -3.69 -2.80
N THR A 153 -11.24 -3.94 -3.90
CA THR A 153 -12.68 -4.25 -3.85
C THR A 153 -12.93 -5.57 -3.13
N GLU A 154 -12.10 -6.59 -3.37
CA GLU A 154 -12.17 -7.88 -2.66
C GLU A 154 -11.83 -7.72 -1.18
N LEU A 155 -10.78 -6.95 -0.86
CA LEU A 155 -10.43 -6.63 0.52
C LEU A 155 -11.61 -5.98 1.26
N PHE A 156 -12.24 -4.96 0.67
CA PHE A 156 -13.37 -4.28 1.28
C PHE A 156 -14.59 -5.19 1.41
N LEU A 157 -14.84 -6.08 0.44
CA LEU A 157 -15.93 -7.04 0.53
C LEU A 157 -15.75 -7.99 1.73
N GLU A 158 -14.55 -8.56 1.90
CA GLU A 158 -14.24 -9.46 3.01
C GLU A 158 -14.30 -8.74 4.36
N GLN A 159 -13.76 -7.53 4.44
CA GLN A 159 -13.84 -6.70 5.64
C GLN A 159 -15.29 -6.30 5.96
N SER A 160 -16.08 -5.91 4.98
CA SER A 160 -17.49 -5.56 5.18
C SER A 160 -18.31 -6.75 5.66
N ALA A 161 -18.08 -7.94 5.10
CA ALA A 161 -18.72 -9.17 5.59
C ALA A 161 -18.33 -9.47 7.04
N HIS A 162 -17.05 -9.24 7.39
CA HIS A 162 -16.58 -9.44 8.76
C HIS A 162 -17.20 -8.45 9.75
N VAL A 163 -17.21 -7.16 9.40
CA VAL A 163 -17.85 -6.12 10.20
C VAL A 163 -19.35 -6.38 10.36
N ALA A 164 -20.04 -6.73 9.27
CA ALA A 164 -21.47 -7.02 9.31
C ALA A 164 -21.80 -8.20 10.23
N TYR A 165 -21.00 -9.26 10.22
CA TYR A 165 -21.15 -10.39 11.14
C TYR A 165 -21.01 -9.95 12.61
N VAL A 166 -19.98 -9.16 12.94
CA VAL A 166 -19.74 -8.69 14.31
C VAL A 166 -20.90 -7.82 14.79
N LEU A 167 -21.31 -6.83 13.99
CA LEU A 167 -22.40 -5.92 14.33
C LEU A 167 -23.74 -6.64 14.44
N ALA A 168 -24.07 -7.52 13.49
CA ALA A 168 -25.30 -8.31 13.53
C ALA A 168 -25.34 -9.22 14.78
N THR A 169 -24.19 -9.75 15.20
CA THR A 169 -24.08 -10.57 16.41
C THR A 169 -24.29 -9.74 17.66
N ALA A 170 -23.69 -8.55 17.75
CA ALA A 170 -23.88 -7.63 18.86
C ALA A 170 -25.35 -7.22 19.01
N VAL A 171 -25.99 -6.76 17.92
CA VAL A 171 -27.40 -6.38 17.89
C VAL A 171 -28.30 -7.54 18.31
N ARG A 172 -28.08 -8.74 17.75
CA ARG A 172 -28.89 -9.93 18.08
C ARG A 172 -28.79 -10.33 19.54
N ARG A 173 -27.64 -10.09 20.18
CA ARG A 173 -27.40 -10.39 21.60
C ARG A 173 -27.76 -9.23 22.54
N GLY A 174 -28.25 -8.11 22.00
CA GLY A 174 -28.65 -6.94 22.79
C GLY A 174 -27.48 -6.08 23.29
N PHE A 175 -26.29 -6.22 22.69
CA PHE A 175 -25.12 -5.40 23.01
C PHE A 175 -25.11 -4.13 22.14
N SER A 176 -24.67 -3.03 22.74
CA SER A 176 -24.60 -1.70 22.10
C SER A 176 -23.17 -1.25 21.83
N ARG A 177 -22.20 -1.98 22.37
CA ARG A 177 -20.77 -1.66 22.31
C ARG A 177 -19.97 -2.86 21.84
N VAL A 178 -19.12 -2.64 20.84
CA VAL A 178 -18.12 -3.59 20.36
C VAL A 178 -16.75 -2.93 20.48
N GLU A 179 -15.81 -3.63 21.09
CA GLU A 179 -14.45 -3.14 21.26
C GLU A 179 -13.47 -4.32 21.39
N PRO A 180 -12.22 -4.21 20.93
CA PRO A 180 -11.22 -5.24 21.21
C PRO A 180 -10.88 -5.37 22.69
N THR A 181 -10.59 -6.59 23.13
CA THR A 181 -9.86 -6.81 24.39
C THR A 181 -8.38 -6.46 24.19
N GLU A 182 -7.67 -6.22 25.29
CA GLU A 182 -6.23 -5.98 25.24
C GLU A 182 -5.47 -7.19 24.68
N GLN A 183 -5.90 -8.39 25.07
CA GLN A 183 -5.33 -9.65 24.60
C GLN A 183 -5.61 -9.87 23.10
N GLY A 184 -6.79 -9.47 22.62
CA GLY A 184 -7.14 -9.54 21.20
C GLY A 184 -6.19 -8.71 20.33
N GLU A 185 -6.03 -7.42 20.66
CA GLU A 185 -5.09 -6.57 19.95
C GLU A 185 -3.65 -7.10 20.03
N ALA A 186 -3.22 -7.56 21.21
CA ALA A 186 -1.87 -8.09 21.38
C ALA A 186 -1.63 -9.32 20.49
N ALA A 187 -2.54 -10.30 20.51
CA ALA A 187 -2.43 -11.49 19.70
C ALA A 187 -2.41 -11.18 18.19
N TRP A 188 -3.21 -10.20 17.75
CA TRP A 188 -3.19 -9.76 16.35
C TRP A 188 -1.89 -9.06 15.98
N VAL A 189 -1.40 -8.15 16.83
CA VAL A 189 -0.12 -7.46 16.63
C VAL A 189 1.03 -8.46 16.53
N ASP A 190 1.07 -9.45 17.43
CA ASP A 190 2.09 -10.51 17.42
C ASP A 190 2.05 -11.32 16.12
N LEU A 191 0.85 -11.60 15.60
CA LEU A 191 0.68 -12.26 14.30
C LEU A 191 1.17 -11.40 13.14
N ILE A 192 0.88 -10.09 13.14
CA ILE A 192 1.32 -9.16 12.09
C ILE A 192 2.84 -8.96 12.12
N GLN A 193 3.43 -8.92 13.32
CA GLN A 193 4.87 -8.69 13.51
C GLN A 193 5.72 -9.95 13.33
N GLN A 194 5.13 -11.08 12.92
CA GLN A 194 5.91 -12.27 12.62
C GLN A 194 6.98 -11.96 11.56
N PRO A 195 8.24 -12.42 11.76
CA PRO A 195 9.32 -12.08 10.85
C PRO A 195 9.05 -12.51 9.41
N ASN A 196 9.25 -11.59 8.47
CA ASN A 196 9.21 -11.86 7.03
C ASN A 196 10.56 -11.47 6.37
N PRO A 197 11.64 -12.23 6.62
CA PRO A 197 12.97 -11.89 6.11
C PRO A 197 13.02 -11.83 4.58
N ALA A 198 12.30 -12.73 3.90
CA ALA A 198 12.23 -12.76 2.44
C ALA A 198 11.57 -11.50 1.85
N GLY A 199 10.51 -10.99 2.50
CA GLY A 199 9.86 -9.74 2.09
C GLY A 199 10.76 -8.53 2.29
N VAL A 200 11.51 -8.48 3.41
CA VAL A 200 12.47 -7.40 3.69
C VAL A 200 13.62 -7.43 2.68
N GLU A 201 14.18 -8.61 2.40
CA GLU A 201 15.24 -8.80 1.40
C GLU A 201 14.77 -8.36 0.00
N PHE A 202 13.56 -8.76 -0.40
CA PHE A 202 12.96 -8.32 -1.65
C PHE A 202 12.83 -6.79 -1.72
N ALA A 203 12.30 -6.17 -0.65
CA ALA A 203 12.10 -4.73 -0.60
C ALA A 203 13.43 -3.94 -0.63
N ASN A 204 14.49 -4.46 -0.01
CA ASN A 204 15.83 -3.87 -0.04
C ASN A 204 16.49 -3.96 -1.42
N ALA A 205 16.17 -5.00 -2.20
CA ALA A 205 16.65 -5.16 -3.58
C ALA A 205 15.89 -4.29 -4.59
N CYS A 206 14.85 -3.56 -4.16
CA CYS A 206 14.03 -2.74 -5.02
C CYS A 206 14.49 -1.28 -5.08
N THR A 207 14.32 -0.66 -6.25
CA THR A 207 14.45 0.79 -6.41
C THR A 207 13.51 1.55 -5.46
N PRO A 208 13.90 2.71 -4.92
CA PRO A 208 13.08 3.49 -4.00
C PRO A 208 11.67 3.75 -4.52
N GLY A 209 10.64 3.53 -3.68
CA GLY A 209 9.26 3.95 -3.91
C GLY A 209 8.37 3.72 -2.70
N TYR A 210 7.08 4.05 -2.84
CA TYR A 210 6.11 3.88 -1.76
C TYR A 210 5.96 2.43 -1.26
N TYR A 211 6.34 1.42 -2.06
CA TYR A 211 6.35 0.02 -1.64
C TYR A 211 7.42 -0.31 -0.60
N ASN A 212 8.56 0.38 -0.60
CA ASN A 212 9.65 0.13 0.34
C ASN A 212 10.04 1.39 1.12
N ASN A 213 9.09 2.33 1.29
CA ASN A 213 9.30 3.60 1.98
C ASN A 213 10.55 4.35 1.47
N GLU A 214 10.65 4.49 0.15
CA GLU A 214 11.79 5.15 -0.51
C GLU A 214 13.14 4.51 -0.12
N GLY A 215 13.18 3.16 -0.11
CA GLY A 215 14.38 2.37 0.19
C GLY A 215 14.64 2.13 1.69
N ARG A 216 13.67 2.44 2.57
CA ARG A 216 13.76 2.23 4.02
C ARG A 216 12.64 1.31 4.52
N PRO A 217 12.57 0.04 4.06
CA PRO A 217 11.42 -0.83 4.29
C PRO A 217 11.18 -1.23 5.76
N THR A 218 12.18 -1.03 6.63
CA THR A 218 12.09 -1.31 8.06
C THR A 218 11.87 -0.06 8.91
N GLU A 219 11.83 1.13 8.31
CA GLU A 219 11.65 2.38 9.03
C GLU A 219 10.22 2.90 8.92
N GLY A 220 9.65 3.28 10.07
CA GLY A 220 8.36 3.97 10.14
C GLY A 220 7.16 3.13 9.66
N PRO A 221 5.98 3.75 9.57
CA PRO A 221 4.75 3.11 9.09
C PRO A 221 4.77 3.01 7.55
N GLY A 222 5.73 2.27 6.99
CA GLY A 222 5.76 1.98 5.56
C GLY A 222 4.46 1.29 5.10
N TRP A 223 4.08 1.45 3.84
CA TRP A 223 2.83 0.90 3.27
C TRP A 223 2.62 -0.59 3.59
N PHE A 224 3.71 -1.36 3.59
CA PHE A 224 3.70 -2.80 3.89
C PHE A 224 4.11 -3.14 5.33
N GLY A 225 4.71 -2.19 6.07
CA GLY A 225 5.39 -2.41 7.36
C GLY A 225 4.49 -2.84 8.51
N GLY A 226 3.19 -3.00 8.26
CA GLY A 226 2.22 -3.54 9.20
C GLY A 226 1.14 -4.34 8.50
N THR A 227 1.46 -5.03 7.40
CA THR A 227 0.53 -5.93 6.68
C THR A 227 0.75 -7.38 7.11
N TYR A 228 -0.26 -8.22 6.96
CA TYR A 228 -0.16 -9.63 7.30
C TYR A 228 0.74 -10.38 6.30
N GLY A 229 1.84 -10.94 6.78
CA GLY A 229 2.87 -11.60 5.96
C GLY A 229 2.40 -12.85 5.22
N GLY A 230 1.30 -13.50 5.66
CA GLY A 230 0.69 -14.64 4.97
C GLY A 230 -0.05 -14.27 3.67
N GLY A 231 -0.17 -12.97 3.37
CA GLY A 231 -0.85 -12.48 2.18
C GLY A 231 -2.38 -12.41 2.31
N PRO A 232 -3.07 -11.91 1.27
CA PRO A 232 -4.49 -11.57 1.33
C PRO A 232 -5.38 -12.80 1.52
N GLN A 233 -5.11 -13.90 0.82
CA GLN A 233 -5.94 -15.09 0.88
C GLN A 233 -5.91 -15.78 2.25
N ALA A 234 -4.73 -15.82 2.90
CA ALA A 234 -4.61 -16.33 4.26
C ALA A 234 -5.29 -15.40 5.28
N TYR A 235 -5.18 -14.09 5.12
CA TYR A 235 -5.93 -13.12 5.92
C TYR A 235 -7.46 -13.32 5.78
N PHE A 236 -7.97 -13.46 4.56
CA PHE A 236 -9.39 -13.71 4.31
C PHE A 236 -9.86 -15.02 4.95
N ALA A 237 -9.04 -16.08 4.88
CA ALA A 237 -9.32 -17.34 5.56
C ALA A 237 -9.41 -17.15 7.08
N ILE A 238 -8.47 -16.45 7.71
CA ILE A 238 -8.54 -16.14 9.15
C ILE A 238 -9.87 -15.45 9.47
N LEU A 239 -10.25 -14.41 8.72
CA LEU A 239 -11.48 -13.69 8.98
C LEU A 239 -12.72 -14.55 8.78
N ARG A 240 -12.74 -15.43 7.77
CA ARG A 240 -13.88 -16.29 7.45
C ARG A 240 -14.03 -17.41 8.47
N ASP A 241 -12.96 -18.15 8.71
CA ASP A 241 -12.94 -19.31 9.60
C ASP A 241 -13.31 -18.89 11.03
N TRP A 242 -12.82 -17.72 11.48
CA TRP A 242 -13.23 -17.10 12.75
C TRP A 242 -14.74 -16.88 12.84
N ARG A 243 -15.39 -16.41 11.76
CA ARG A 243 -16.86 -16.20 11.74
C ARG A 243 -17.63 -17.50 11.71
N GLU A 244 -17.18 -18.46 10.89
CA GLU A 244 -17.83 -19.77 10.74
C GLU A 244 -17.86 -20.55 12.05
N GLN A 245 -16.86 -20.36 12.91
CA GLN A 245 -16.78 -20.95 14.24
C GLN A 245 -17.59 -20.19 15.30
N GLY A 246 -18.33 -19.14 14.92
CA GLY A 246 -19.09 -18.31 15.86
C GLY A 246 -18.19 -17.37 16.68
N GLY A 247 -16.98 -17.10 16.18
CA GLY A 247 -15.94 -16.35 16.87
C GLY A 247 -16.39 -14.97 17.35
N LEU A 248 -15.96 -14.65 18.55
CA LEU A 248 -15.96 -13.31 19.16
C LEU A 248 -14.68 -13.11 19.98
N GLU A 249 -13.73 -14.05 19.90
CA GLU A 249 -12.49 -14.00 20.67
C GLU A 249 -11.67 -12.77 20.27
N GLY A 250 -11.07 -12.13 21.26
CA GLY A 250 -10.41 -10.84 21.08
C GLY A 250 -11.35 -9.63 21.05
N LEU A 251 -12.67 -9.81 21.08
CA LEU A 251 -13.65 -8.72 21.21
C LEU A 251 -14.41 -8.81 22.55
N GLU A 252 -14.66 -7.65 23.16
CA GLU A 252 -15.66 -7.48 24.21
C GLU A 252 -16.93 -6.84 23.63
N LEU A 253 -18.05 -7.50 23.86
CA LEU A 253 -19.38 -6.98 23.52
C LEU A 253 -20.09 -6.59 24.81
N ARG A 254 -20.60 -5.36 24.90
CA ARG A 254 -21.28 -4.82 26.09
C ARG A 254 -22.53 -4.03 25.75
#